data_AF-A0A8J7DSH9-F1
#
_entry.id   AF-A0A8J7DSH9-F1
#
_cell.length_a   1.000
_cell.length_b   1.000
_cell.length_c   1.000
_cell.angle_alpha   90.00
_cell.angle_beta   90.00
_cell.angle_gamma   90.00
#
_symmetry.space_group_name_H-M   'P 1'
#
loop_
_entity.id
_entity.type
_entity.pdbx_description
1 polymer ?
#
loop_
_entity_poly.entity_id
_entity_poly.type
_entity_poly.pdbx_seq_one_letter_code
_entity_poly.pdbx_strand_id
1 'polypeptide(L)'
;MQFIDQAEVEVIAGDGGNGIVAFRREKYVPAGGPAGGNGGPGGSVYLKATPQLQTLLDFRYAHQFKADHGQRGGPKNMTGAAGADLYLEVPCGTAVYDVDTDELLGDLVTADQVLCVAQGGKGGLGNRHFLSNRNRAPEHALPGLPGEDRRLHLELKLLAEVGIVGLPNAGKSTLISALSAARPKIADYPFTTLVPNLGVVRRPTGDGTVFADIPGLIEGAHQGLGLGHEFLRHIERTRLLLHVVDATAESPLDNFHTIQQELGAYGRDLSDRPQVLALNKVDALTPEVLADLVGQFEALVPGPVHGISAVAGTGLGPMLQQIWTLLDQMPVEAATPATPAAPATLE
;
A
#
# COMPACT_ATOMS: atom_id res chain seq x y z
N MET A 1 -1.83 0.98 19.35
CA MET A 1 -2.58 1.18 18.09
C MET A 1 -2.48 -0.12 17.30
N GLN A 2 -3.60 -0.64 16.79
CA GLN A 2 -3.65 -1.88 16.02
C GLN A 2 -3.31 -1.57 14.55
N PHE A 3 -2.23 -2.16 14.04
CA PHE A 3 -1.93 -2.16 12.61
C PHE A 3 -3.00 -3.00 11.89
N ILE A 4 -3.65 -2.47 10.88
CA ILE A 4 -4.66 -3.20 10.11
C ILE A 4 -4.16 -3.21 8.67
N ASP A 5 -3.84 -4.40 8.23
CA ASP A 5 -3.39 -4.79 6.90
C ASP A 5 -4.54 -5.21 6.00
N GLN A 6 -5.70 -5.55 6.57
CA GLN A 6 -6.90 -5.92 5.83
C GLN A 6 -8.12 -5.13 6.31
N ALA A 7 -8.86 -4.53 5.38
CA ALA A 7 -10.09 -3.83 5.68
C ALA A 7 -11.17 -4.14 4.65
N GLU A 8 -12.39 -4.39 5.11
CA GLU A 8 -13.56 -4.46 4.24
C GLU A 8 -14.34 -3.15 4.31
N VAL A 9 -14.67 -2.61 3.14
CA VAL A 9 -15.39 -1.35 2.97
C VAL A 9 -16.47 -1.48 1.92
N GLU A 10 -17.55 -0.76 2.10
CA GLU A 10 -18.64 -0.62 1.15
C GLU A 10 -18.51 0.74 0.47
N VAL A 11 -18.40 0.74 -0.86
CA VAL A 11 -18.32 1.95 -1.67
C VAL A 11 -19.57 2.07 -2.54
N ILE A 12 -20.23 3.23 -2.45
CA ILE A 12 -21.45 3.51 -3.18
C ILE A 12 -21.22 4.76 -4.03
N ALA A 13 -21.25 4.59 -5.35
CA ALA A 13 -21.19 5.71 -6.26
C ALA A 13 -22.52 6.46 -6.32
N GLY A 14 -22.46 7.72 -6.73
CA GLY A 14 -23.66 8.54 -6.87
C GLY A 14 -24.53 8.08 -8.04
N ASP A 15 -25.83 7.99 -7.83
CA ASP A 15 -26.81 7.84 -8.91
C ASP A 15 -26.82 9.04 -9.87
N GLY A 16 -27.13 8.78 -11.13
CA GLY A 16 -27.39 9.82 -12.11
C GLY A 16 -28.68 10.57 -11.83
N GLY A 17 -28.66 11.88 -12.05
CA GLY A 17 -29.85 12.72 -11.92
C GLY A 17 -30.90 12.39 -12.97
N ASN A 18 -32.18 12.61 -12.65
CA ASN A 18 -33.26 12.35 -13.59
C ASN A 18 -33.37 13.42 -14.68
N GLY A 19 -33.60 13.02 -15.93
CA GLY A 19 -34.07 13.91 -16.98
C GLY A 19 -35.49 14.39 -16.68
N ILE A 20 -35.90 15.53 -17.23
CA ILE A 20 -37.26 16.04 -17.02
C ILE A 20 -38.01 16.25 -18.32
N VAL A 21 -39.34 16.22 -18.21
CA VAL A 21 -40.25 16.68 -19.25
C VAL A 21 -40.65 18.11 -18.92
N ALA A 22 -40.30 19.05 -19.80
CA ALA A 22 -40.77 20.42 -19.71
C ALA A 22 -41.00 20.99 -21.12
N PHE A 23 -41.82 22.03 -21.20
CA PHE A 23 -42.12 22.75 -22.44
C PHE A 23 -41.96 24.24 -22.21
N ARG A 24 -41.58 24.98 -23.24
CA ARG A 24 -41.51 26.45 -23.18
C ARG A 24 -42.93 27.00 -23.00
N ARG A 25 -43.10 27.93 -22.05
CA ARG A 25 -44.35 28.65 -21.83
C ARG A 25 -44.07 30.14 -21.94
N GLU A 26 -44.61 30.77 -22.97
CA GLU A 26 -44.45 32.20 -23.25
C GLU A 26 -45.82 32.81 -23.53
N LYS A 27 -46.07 34.04 -23.08
CA LYS A 27 -47.40 34.68 -23.10
C LYS A 27 -48.05 34.74 -24.49
N TYR A 28 -47.24 34.75 -25.55
CA TYR A 28 -47.71 34.87 -26.94
C TYR A 28 -47.42 33.63 -27.79
N VAL A 29 -47.00 32.51 -27.18
CA VAL A 29 -46.69 31.25 -27.88
C VAL A 29 -47.60 30.15 -27.36
N PRO A 30 -48.65 29.75 -28.13
CA PRO A 30 -49.63 28.77 -27.67
C PRO A 30 -49.03 27.37 -27.41
N ALA A 31 -48.05 26.94 -28.21
CA ALA A 31 -47.38 25.65 -28.07
C ALA A 31 -45.86 25.83 -28.20
N GLY A 32 -45.19 25.95 -27.06
CA GLY A 32 -43.73 26.03 -27.02
C GLY A 32 -43.07 24.65 -27.17
N GLY A 33 -41.90 24.62 -27.82
CA GLY A 33 -41.13 23.40 -27.98
C GLY A 33 -40.63 22.79 -26.65
N PRO A 34 -40.10 21.55 -26.68
CA PRO A 34 -39.58 20.87 -25.50
C PRO A 34 -38.40 21.65 -24.87
N ALA A 35 -38.40 21.70 -23.55
CA ALA A 35 -37.49 22.50 -22.72
C ALA A 35 -37.03 21.76 -21.45
N GLY A 36 -37.17 20.44 -21.40
CA GLY A 36 -36.64 19.64 -20.30
C GLY A 36 -35.15 19.41 -20.48
N GLY A 37 -34.37 19.75 -19.44
CA GLY A 37 -32.95 19.46 -19.39
C GLY A 37 -32.66 18.01 -18.98
N ASN A 38 -31.42 17.59 -19.23
CA ASN A 38 -30.90 16.29 -18.81
C ASN A 38 -30.53 16.32 -17.31
N GLY A 39 -30.49 15.17 -16.66
CA GLY A 39 -29.87 15.06 -15.34
C GLY A 39 -28.35 15.05 -15.42
N GLY A 40 -27.70 15.46 -14.33
CA GLY A 40 -26.25 15.39 -14.19
C GLY A 40 -25.78 13.96 -13.90
N PRO A 41 -24.54 13.61 -14.24
CA PRO A 41 -23.95 12.34 -13.83
C PRO A 41 -23.73 12.30 -12.31
N GLY A 42 -23.81 11.12 -11.71
CA GLY A 42 -23.41 10.94 -10.30
C GLY A 42 -21.89 10.88 -10.13
N GLY A 43 -21.43 11.19 -8.92
CA GLY A 43 -20.01 11.13 -8.57
C GLY A 43 -19.52 9.68 -8.51
N SER A 44 -18.27 9.46 -8.89
CA SER A 44 -17.59 8.16 -8.79
C SER A 44 -16.75 8.08 -7.52
N VAL A 45 -16.45 6.86 -7.07
CA VAL A 45 -15.55 6.62 -5.94
C VAL A 45 -14.20 6.14 -6.47
N TYR A 46 -13.14 6.82 -6.02
CA TYR A 46 -11.77 6.52 -6.39
C TYR A 46 -10.94 6.20 -5.14
N LEU A 47 -10.05 5.24 -5.25
CA LEU A 47 -8.96 5.05 -4.32
C LEU A 47 -7.72 5.79 -4.84
N LYS A 48 -7.06 6.54 -3.96
CA LYS A 48 -5.83 7.27 -4.26
C LYS A 48 -4.70 6.79 -3.37
N ALA A 49 -3.64 6.28 -3.97
CA ALA A 49 -2.44 5.87 -3.22
C ALA A 49 -1.69 7.09 -2.69
N THR A 50 -1.38 7.09 -1.41
CA THR A 50 -0.57 8.13 -0.76
C THR A 50 0.58 7.50 0.02
N PRO A 51 1.80 8.08 -0.07
CA PRO A 51 2.93 7.65 0.75
C PRO A 51 2.83 8.14 2.20
N GLN A 52 1.89 9.04 2.53
CA GLN A 52 1.68 9.54 3.89
C GLN A 52 0.96 8.53 4.78
N LEU A 53 0.15 7.63 4.19
CA LEU A 53 -0.54 6.57 4.93
C LEU A 53 0.24 5.26 4.87
N GLN A 54 0.27 4.54 5.99
CA GLN A 54 1.00 3.28 6.12
C GLN A 54 0.15 2.12 6.64
N THR A 55 -1.09 2.38 7.03
CA THR A 55 -2.01 1.38 7.58
C THR A 55 -3.42 1.63 7.06
N LEU A 56 -4.26 0.60 6.99
CA LEU A 56 -5.69 0.73 6.62
C LEU A 56 -6.60 0.99 7.83
N LEU A 57 -6.06 1.56 8.92
CA LEU A 57 -6.79 1.73 10.18
C LEU A 57 -8.05 2.60 10.04
N ASP A 58 -8.00 3.62 9.20
CA ASP A 58 -9.11 4.57 9.01
C ASP A 58 -10.35 3.90 8.42
N PHE A 59 -10.15 2.90 7.55
CA PHE A 59 -11.20 2.10 6.93
C PHE A 59 -11.88 1.11 7.88
N ARG A 60 -11.34 0.94 9.10
CA ARG A 60 -11.95 0.09 10.12
C ARG A 60 -13.01 0.81 10.96
N TYR A 61 -12.97 2.14 11.00
CA TYR A 61 -13.95 2.95 11.74
C TYR A 61 -15.08 3.43 10.83
N ALA A 62 -14.78 3.69 9.56
CA ALA A 62 -15.74 4.04 8.53
C ALA A 62 -15.85 2.90 7.52
N HIS A 63 -16.98 2.18 7.55
CA HIS A 63 -17.21 1.03 6.67
C HIS A 63 -17.98 1.37 5.40
N GLN A 64 -18.60 2.56 5.30
CA GLN A 64 -19.44 2.93 4.16
C GLN A 64 -19.05 4.31 3.63
N PHE A 65 -18.73 4.37 2.34
CA PHE A 65 -18.28 5.57 1.66
C PHE A 65 -19.19 5.86 0.47
N LYS A 66 -19.80 7.05 0.44
CA LYS A 66 -20.79 7.41 -0.59
C LYS A 66 -20.38 8.65 -1.35
N ALA A 67 -20.38 8.58 -2.68
CA ALA A 67 -20.23 9.75 -3.54
C ALA A 67 -21.57 10.48 -3.73
N ASP A 68 -21.52 11.75 -4.15
CA ASP A 68 -22.71 12.57 -4.30
C ASP A 68 -23.52 12.19 -5.54
N HIS A 69 -24.84 12.26 -5.43
CA HIS A 69 -25.75 12.04 -6.56
C HIS A 69 -25.73 13.20 -7.56
N GLY A 70 -25.98 12.89 -8.84
CA GLY A 70 -26.20 13.87 -9.89
C GLY A 70 -27.53 14.60 -9.70
N GLN A 71 -27.56 15.90 -9.98
CA GLN A 71 -28.79 16.67 -9.83
C GLN A 71 -29.77 16.42 -10.99
N ARG A 72 -31.07 16.53 -10.67
CA ARG A 72 -32.15 16.45 -11.66
C ARG A 72 -32.04 17.59 -12.69
N GLY A 73 -32.42 17.31 -13.92
CA GLY A 73 -32.59 18.34 -14.96
C GLY A 73 -33.62 19.40 -14.57
N GLY A 74 -33.41 20.62 -15.05
CA GLY A 74 -34.28 21.78 -14.81
C GLY A 74 -35.11 22.18 -16.03
N PRO A 75 -36.12 23.05 -15.84
CA PRO A 75 -36.86 23.65 -16.93
C PRO A 75 -35.96 24.60 -17.73
N LYS A 76 -36.44 25.10 -18.88
CA LYS A 76 -35.67 26.00 -19.77
C LYS A 76 -34.36 25.36 -20.25
N ASN A 77 -34.37 24.04 -20.39
CA ASN A 77 -33.23 23.27 -20.85
C ASN A 77 -31.98 23.41 -19.94
N MET A 78 -32.19 23.45 -18.63
CA MET A 78 -31.08 23.46 -17.68
C MET A 78 -30.66 22.02 -17.39
N THR A 79 -29.43 21.65 -17.70
CA THR A 79 -28.87 20.35 -17.30
C THR A 79 -28.54 20.38 -15.81
N GLY A 80 -28.81 19.28 -15.10
CA GLY A 80 -28.43 19.13 -13.69
C GLY A 80 -26.92 19.09 -13.49
N ALA A 81 -26.45 19.57 -12.34
CA ALA A 81 -25.04 19.51 -11.96
C ALA A 81 -24.57 18.07 -11.73
N ALA A 82 -23.29 17.80 -12.00
CA ALA A 82 -22.66 16.54 -11.65
C ALA A 82 -22.53 16.38 -10.13
N GLY A 83 -22.64 15.15 -9.64
CA GLY A 83 -22.26 14.81 -8.27
C GLY A 83 -20.75 14.96 -8.07
N ALA A 84 -20.33 15.29 -6.85
CA ALA A 84 -18.92 15.33 -6.49
C ALA A 84 -18.35 13.90 -6.35
N ASP A 85 -17.17 13.69 -6.95
CA ASP A 85 -16.41 12.46 -6.80
C ASP A 85 -15.84 12.33 -5.38
N LEU A 86 -15.74 11.09 -4.89
CA LEU A 86 -15.15 10.78 -3.61
C LEU A 86 -13.78 10.13 -3.80
N TYR A 87 -12.74 10.73 -3.22
CA TYR A 87 -11.39 10.18 -3.21
C TYR A 87 -11.08 9.65 -1.81
N LEU A 88 -10.77 8.36 -1.73
CA LEU A 88 -10.37 7.68 -0.50
C LEU A 88 -8.86 7.44 -0.56
N GLU A 89 -8.14 7.97 0.42
CA GLU A 89 -6.68 7.82 0.49
C GLU A 89 -6.31 6.46 1.09
N VAL A 90 -5.45 5.71 0.39
CA VAL A 90 -4.93 4.41 0.84
C VAL A 90 -3.40 4.40 0.81
N PRO A 91 -2.73 3.59 1.64
CA PRO A 91 -1.29 3.40 1.55
C PRO A 91 -0.85 2.84 0.18
N CYS A 92 0.31 3.24 -0.29
CA CYS A 92 0.95 2.59 -1.44
C CYS A 92 1.19 1.08 -1.17
N GLY A 93 0.93 0.23 -2.16
CA GLY A 93 0.97 -1.23 -2.05
C GLY A 93 -0.37 -1.86 -1.62
N THR A 94 -1.47 -1.10 -1.68
CA THR A 94 -2.81 -1.63 -1.39
C THR A 94 -3.37 -2.33 -2.63
N ALA A 95 -3.61 -3.63 -2.51
CA ALA A 95 -4.38 -4.42 -3.46
C ALA A 95 -5.87 -4.36 -3.13
N VAL A 96 -6.69 -4.26 -4.17
CA VAL A 96 -8.12 -4.01 -4.05
C VAL A 96 -8.85 -5.16 -4.72
N TYR A 97 -9.60 -5.92 -3.92
CA TYR A 97 -10.41 -7.03 -4.40
C TYR A 97 -11.89 -6.70 -4.22
N ASP A 98 -12.71 -7.21 -5.12
CA ASP A 98 -14.15 -7.19 -4.98
C ASP A 98 -14.60 -8.39 -4.13
N VAL A 99 -15.35 -8.14 -3.06
CA VAL A 99 -15.74 -9.16 -2.06
C VAL A 99 -16.70 -10.19 -2.66
N ASP A 100 -17.53 -9.79 -3.61
CA ASP A 100 -18.58 -10.65 -4.16
C ASP A 100 -18.03 -11.56 -5.27
N THR A 101 -17.02 -11.09 -6.00
CA THR A 101 -16.43 -11.81 -7.15
C THR A 101 -15.03 -12.38 -6.89
N ASP A 102 -14.37 -11.97 -5.81
CA ASP A 102 -12.96 -12.27 -5.51
C ASP A 102 -11.99 -11.81 -6.62
N GLU A 103 -12.44 -10.90 -7.48
CA GLU A 103 -11.65 -10.35 -8.59
C GLU A 103 -10.74 -9.23 -8.08
N LEU A 104 -9.46 -9.28 -8.49
CA LEU A 104 -8.52 -8.18 -8.27
C LEU A 104 -8.88 -7.02 -9.21
N LEU A 105 -9.44 -5.94 -8.65
CA LEU A 105 -9.75 -4.72 -9.40
C LEU A 105 -8.48 -3.94 -9.79
N GLY A 106 -7.46 -3.98 -8.92
CA GLY A 106 -6.18 -3.33 -9.19
C GLY A 106 -5.27 -3.26 -7.97
N ASP A 107 -4.02 -2.87 -8.23
CA ASP A 107 -2.98 -2.68 -7.21
C ASP A 107 -2.45 -1.23 -7.30
N LEU A 108 -2.48 -0.53 -6.17
CA LEU A 108 -2.09 0.88 -6.05
C LEU A 108 -0.65 0.97 -5.54
N VAL A 109 0.31 0.83 -6.45
CA VAL A 109 1.74 0.69 -6.12
C VAL A 109 2.46 2.03 -6.05
N THR A 110 2.10 2.98 -6.92
CA THR A 110 2.81 4.27 -7.04
C THR A 110 2.08 5.40 -6.30
N ALA A 111 2.83 6.35 -5.74
CA ALA A 111 2.25 7.54 -5.12
C ALA A 111 1.36 8.32 -6.10
N ASP A 112 0.24 8.85 -5.61
CA ASP A 112 -0.79 9.55 -6.36
C ASP A 112 -1.48 8.71 -7.46
N GLN A 113 -1.26 7.40 -7.50
CA GLN A 113 -2.02 6.52 -8.39
C GLN A 113 -3.49 6.52 -7.99
N VAL A 114 -4.37 6.58 -8.99
CA VAL A 114 -5.82 6.62 -8.79
C VAL A 114 -6.44 5.40 -9.46
N LEU A 115 -7.30 4.71 -8.72
CA LEU A 115 -8.10 3.58 -9.22
C LEU A 115 -9.59 3.89 -9.01
N CYS A 116 -10.38 3.84 -10.09
CA CYS A 116 -11.83 3.93 -10.00
C CYS A 116 -12.37 2.60 -9.49
N VAL A 117 -13.04 2.62 -8.34
CA VAL A 117 -13.57 1.39 -7.71
C VAL A 117 -15.08 1.28 -7.80
N ALA A 118 -15.78 2.40 -7.95
CA ALA A 118 -17.22 2.40 -8.23
C ALA A 118 -17.57 3.57 -9.16
N GLN A 119 -18.13 3.26 -10.33
CA GLN A 119 -18.48 4.26 -11.32
C GLN A 119 -19.83 4.93 -11.03
N GLY A 120 -19.87 6.26 -11.14
CA GLY A 120 -21.09 7.06 -11.01
C GLY A 120 -22.13 6.79 -12.09
N GLY A 121 -23.40 6.84 -11.70
CA GLY A 121 -24.53 6.61 -12.58
C GLY A 121 -24.66 7.69 -13.67
N LYS A 122 -25.05 7.27 -14.88
CA LYS A 122 -25.25 8.21 -15.99
C LYS A 122 -26.51 9.06 -15.78
N GLY A 123 -26.39 10.35 -16.07
CA GLY A 123 -27.52 11.27 -16.04
C GLY A 123 -28.62 10.90 -17.03
N GLY A 124 -29.88 11.05 -16.60
CA GLY A 124 -31.06 10.78 -17.41
C GLY A 124 -31.29 11.82 -18.51
N LEU A 125 -31.96 11.41 -19.58
CA LEU A 125 -32.20 12.27 -20.74
C LEU A 125 -33.52 13.02 -20.61
N GLY A 126 -33.49 14.34 -20.73
CA GLY A 126 -34.69 15.17 -20.74
C GLY A 126 -35.46 15.05 -22.05
N ASN A 127 -36.71 15.50 -22.07
CA ASN A 127 -37.56 15.36 -23.26
C ASN A 127 -36.99 16.06 -24.50
N ARG A 128 -36.22 17.14 -24.33
CA ARG A 128 -35.57 17.82 -25.45
C ARG A 128 -34.60 16.92 -26.23
N HIS A 129 -33.97 15.94 -25.58
CA HIS A 129 -33.07 14.99 -26.24
C HIS A 129 -33.80 14.13 -27.28
N PHE A 130 -35.10 13.87 -27.10
CA PHE A 130 -35.91 13.04 -28.00
C PHE A 130 -36.58 13.84 -29.13
N LEU A 131 -36.25 15.12 -29.26
CA LEU A 131 -36.76 15.97 -30.33
C LEU A 131 -36.28 15.43 -31.69
N SER A 132 -37.22 15.12 -32.58
CA SER A 132 -36.93 14.67 -33.94
C SER A 132 -37.93 15.25 -34.94
N ASN A 133 -37.62 15.16 -36.24
CA ASN A 133 -38.56 15.62 -37.28
C ASN A 133 -39.90 14.88 -37.24
N ARG A 134 -39.92 13.63 -36.75
CA ARG A 134 -41.13 12.81 -36.58
C ARG A 134 -41.86 13.11 -35.28
N ASN A 135 -41.15 13.49 -34.21
CA ASN A 135 -41.72 13.82 -32.91
C ASN A 135 -41.21 15.19 -32.41
N ARG A 136 -42.01 16.23 -32.65
CA ARG A 136 -41.68 17.62 -32.29
C ARG A 136 -42.02 17.99 -30.85
N ALA A 137 -42.81 17.17 -30.15
CA ALA A 137 -43.24 17.38 -28.77
C ALA A 137 -43.13 16.08 -27.95
N PRO A 138 -41.90 15.57 -27.74
CA PRO A 138 -41.70 14.41 -26.87
C PRO A 138 -42.18 14.67 -25.45
N GLU A 139 -43.01 13.76 -24.93
CA GLU A 139 -43.60 13.82 -23.59
C GLU A 139 -42.95 12.83 -22.59
N HIS A 140 -41.84 12.21 -22.98
CA HIS A 140 -41.09 11.28 -22.13
C HIS A 140 -39.68 11.81 -21.84
N ALA A 141 -39.15 11.38 -20.72
CA ALA A 141 -37.77 11.58 -20.30
C ALA A 141 -37.26 10.26 -19.72
N LEU A 142 -35.95 10.03 -19.75
CA LEU A 142 -35.33 8.88 -19.12
C LEU A 142 -34.85 9.26 -17.70
N PRO A 143 -35.04 8.37 -16.72
CA PRO A 143 -34.43 8.53 -15.41
C PRO A 143 -32.90 8.40 -15.53
N GLY A 144 -32.19 8.86 -14.50
CA GLY A 144 -30.77 8.56 -14.37
C GLY A 144 -30.55 7.07 -14.07
N LEU A 145 -29.37 6.57 -14.42
CA LEU A 145 -28.96 5.22 -14.06
C LEU A 145 -28.41 5.21 -12.63
N PRO A 146 -28.60 4.10 -11.89
CA PRO A 146 -27.97 3.94 -10.59
C PRO A 146 -26.45 3.93 -10.71
N GLY A 147 -25.77 4.40 -9.67
CA GLY A 147 -24.32 4.24 -9.51
C GLY A 147 -23.96 2.79 -9.19
N GLU A 148 -22.68 2.44 -9.38
CA GLU A 148 -22.17 1.16 -8.89
C GLU A 148 -22.10 1.13 -7.36
N ASP A 149 -22.43 -0.02 -6.80
CA ASP A 149 -22.29 -0.34 -5.38
C ASP A 149 -21.42 -1.59 -5.29
N ARG A 150 -20.31 -1.51 -4.55
CA ARG A 150 -19.36 -2.61 -4.39
C ARG A 150 -18.88 -2.73 -2.96
N ARG A 151 -18.71 -3.97 -2.53
CA ARG A 151 -17.95 -4.29 -1.32
C ARG A 151 -16.52 -4.61 -1.72
N LEU A 152 -15.57 -3.90 -1.14
CA LEU A 152 -14.15 -4.04 -1.42
C LEU A 152 -13.44 -4.65 -0.23
N HIS A 153 -12.56 -5.60 -0.53
CA HIS A 153 -11.54 -6.09 0.39
C HIS A 153 -10.22 -5.43 0.03
N LEU A 154 -9.73 -4.58 0.93
CA LEU A 154 -8.46 -3.89 0.81
C LEU A 154 -7.40 -4.68 1.55
N GLU A 155 -6.35 -5.09 0.85
CA GLU A 155 -5.22 -5.79 1.44
C GLU A 155 -3.95 -4.98 1.18
N LEU A 156 -3.32 -4.52 2.26
CA LEU A 156 -2.01 -3.90 2.17
C LEU A 156 -0.97 -5.01 2.03
N LYS A 157 -0.39 -5.14 0.84
CA LYS A 157 0.77 -6.01 0.63
C LYS A 157 1.95 -5.38 1.37
N LEU A 158 2.17 -5.87 2.58
CA LEU A 158 3.18 -5.37 3.50
C LEU A 158 4.56 -5.37 2.82
N LEU A 159 5.05 -4.17 2.54
CA LEU A 159 6.42 -3.91 2.14
C LEU A 159 7.20 -3.58 3.40
N ALA A 160 8.00 -4.52 3.89
CA ALA A 160 8.97 -4.18 4.91
C ALA A 160 10.00 -3.25 4.28
N GLU A 161 10.19 -2.06 4.86
CA GLU A 161 11.20 -1.12 4.36
C GLU A 161 12.60 -1.56 4.79
N VAL A 162 12.70 -2.17 5.98
CA VAL A 162 13.96 -2.65 6.56
C VAL A 162 13.88 -4.16 6.80
N GLY A 163 14.78 -4.90 6.17
CA GLY A 163 14.97 -6.33 6.40
C GLY A 163 16.06 -6.59 7.44
N ILE A 164 15.78 -7.38 8.47
CA ILE A 164 16.77 -7.74 9.49
C ILE A 164 17.35 -9.11 9.14
N VAL A 165 18.68 -9.17 8.99
CA VAL A 165 19.45 -10.37 8.67
C VAL A 165 20.47 -10.67 9.76
N GLY A 166 20.83 -11.94 9.92
CA GLY A 166 21.71 -12.40 10.99
C GLY A 166 21.41 -13.85 11.38
N LEU A 167 22.39 -14.49 12.04
CA LEU A 167 22.30 -15.88 12.46
C LEU A 167 21.15 -16.14 13.47
N PRO A 168 20.71 -17.40 13.60
CA PRO A 168 19.81 -17.79 14.68
C PRO A 168 20.51 -17.46 16.01
N ASN A 169 19.81 -16.77 16.91
CA ASN A 169 20.31 -16.26 18.21
C ASN A 169 21.12 -14.96 18.18
N ALA A 170 21.28 -14.29 17.02
CA ALA A 170 21.83 -12.94 16.97
C ALA A 170 20.97 -11.89 17.71
N GLY A 171 19.74 -12.26 18.09
CA GLY A 171 18.82 -11.42 18.85
C GLY A 171 17.88 -10.60 17.98
N LYS A 172 17.63 -11.03 16.72
CA LYS A 172 16.74 -10.35 15.75
C LYS A 172 15.32 -10.14 16.31
N SER A 173 14.65 -11.18 16.79
CA SER A 173 13.30 -11.07 17.36
C SER A 173 13.25 -10.20 18.61
N THR A 174 14.30 -10.25 19.45
CA THR A 174 14.45 -9.38 20.61
C THR A 174 14.59 -7.93 20.20
N LEU A 175 15.39 -7.65 19.16
CA LEU A 175 15.58 -6.32 18.60
C LEU A 175 14.26 -5.77 18.04
N ILE A 176 13.51 -6.55 17.27
CA ILE A 176 12.19 -6.16 16.75
C ILE A 176 11.23 -5.84 17.90
N SER A 177 11.22 -6.67 18.94
CA SER A 177 10.36 -6.49 20.11
C SER A 177 10.72 -5.22 20.90
N ALA A 178 12.02 -4.90 21.01
CA ALA A 178 12.50 -3.71 21.70
C ALA A 178 12.26 -2.42 20.90
N LEU A 179 12.37 -2.49 19.57
CA LEU A 179 12.17 -1.35 18.67
C LEU A 179 10.69 -1.07 18.40
N SER A 180 9.83 -2.08 18.45
CA SER A 180 8.45 -1.91 18.04
C SER A 180 7.61 -1.19 19.10
N ALA A 181 6.89 -0.14 18.66
CA ALA A 181 5.92 0.58 19.48
C ALA A 181 4.62 -0.23 19.72
N ALA A 182 4.47 -1.39 19.08
CA ALA A 182 3.37 -2.33 19.23
C ALA A 182 3.96 -3.74 19.53
N ARG A 183 3.16 -4.65 20.10
CA ARG A 183 3.61 -6.06 20.17
C ARG A 183 3.87 -6.56 18.75
N PRO A 184 5.01 -7.23 18.49
CA PRO A 184 5.30 -7.83 17.20
C PRO A 184 4.11 -8.67 16.74
N LYS A 185 3.62 -8.40 15.54
CA LYS A 185 2.55 -9.21 14.96
C LYS A 185 3.19 -10.39 14.26
N ILE A 186 2.80 -11.58 14.69
CA ILE A 186 3.00 -12.84 13.99
C ILE A 186 2.04 -12.77 12.80
N ALA A 187 2.55 -12.62 11.59
CA ALA A 187 1.73 -12.49 10.40
C ALA A 187 1.63 -13.85 9.69
N ASP A 188 0.47 -14.48 9.83
CA ASP A 188 0.17 -15.78 9.23
C ASP A 188 -0.19 -15.58 7.75
N TYR A 189 0.82 -15.39 6.91
CA TYR A 189 0.61 -15.28 5.47
C TYR A 189 0.33 -16.67 4.87
N PRO A 190 -0.67 -16.80 3.97
CA PRO A 190 -1.08 -18.09 3.40
C PRO A 190 -0.02 -18.78 2.53
N PHE A 191 1.10 -18.10 2.25
CA PHE A 191 2.20 -18.56 1.41
C PHE A 191 3.54 -18.73 2.17
N THR A 192 3.55 -18.58 3.50
CA THR A 192 4.77 -18.74 4.30
C THR A 192 4.72 -20.02 5.14
N THR A 193 5.76 -20.85 5.06
CA THR A 193 5.95 -22.01 5.97
C THR A 193 6.55 -21.59 7.32
N LEU A 194 7.20 -20.41 7.37
CA LEU A 194 7.76 -19.80 8.56
C LEU A 194 7.15 -18.41 8.74
N VAL A 195 6.49 -18.17 9.88
CA VAL A 195 5.87 -16.89 10.17
C VAL A 195 6.94 -15.82 10.42
N PRO A 196 7.04 -14.74 9.61
CA PRO A 196 8.00 -13.68 9.83
C PRO A 196 7.60 -12.82 11.04
N ASN A 197 8.59 -12.39 11.82
CA ASN A 197 8.38 -11.40 12.87
C ASN A 197 8.38 -10.00 12.27
N LEU A 198 7.28 -9.27 12.42
CA LEU A 198 7.15 -7.89 11.95
C LEU A 198 7.06 -6.94 13.14
N GLY A 199 7.78 -5.82 13.06
CA GLY A 199 7.72 -4.74 14.04
C GLY A 199 7.61 -3.38 13.38
N VAL A 200 6.68 -2.57 13.88
CA VAL A 200 6.54 -1.17 13.46
C VAL A 200 7.33 -0.29 14.41
N VAL A 201 8.30 0.45 13.88
CA VAL A 201 9.14 1.40 14.63
C VAL A 201 8.69 2.81 14.28
N ARG A 202 8.43 3.64 15.29
CA ARG A 202 8.00 5.04 15.07
C ARG A 202 9.20 5.93 14.77
N ARG A 203 9.10 6.72 13.72
CA ARG A 203 10.01 7.83 13.43
C ARG A 203 9.67 9.03 14.33
N PRO A 204 10.64 9.91 14.61
CA PRO A 204 10.39 11.18 15.31
C PRO A 204 9.46 12.11 14.53
N THR A 205 9.34 11.94 13.21
CA THR A 205 8.45 12.70 12.32
C THR A 205 6.97 12.36 12.49
N GLY A 206 6.64 11.25 13.15
CA GLY A 206 5.27 10.76 13.34
C GLY A 206 4.92 9.54 12.48
N ASP A 207 5.70 9.28 11.44
CA ASP A 207 5.50 8.15 10.52
C ASP A 207 6.00 6.83 11.14
N GLY A 208 5.41 5.70 10.78
CA GLY A 208 5.93 4.37 11.12
C GLY A 208 6.98 3.91 10.10
N THR A 209 7.76 2.90 10.42
CA THR A 209 8.57 2.15 9.45
C THR A 209 8.46 0.68 9.81
N VAL A 210 8.21 -0.17 8.82
CA VAL A 210 8.05 -1.61 9.02
C VAL A 210 9.41 -2.30 8.94
N PHE A 211 9.78 -2.96 10.03
CA PHE A 211 10.94 -3.85 10.11
C PHE A 211 10.46 -5.28 10.03
N ALA A 212 11.06 -6.08 9.16
CA ALA A 212 10.80 -7.50 9.06
C ALA A 212 12.04 -8.30 9.41
N ASP A 213 11.88 -9.33 10.25
CA ASP A 213 12.84 -10.42 10.30
C ASP A 213 12.80 -11.15 8.97
N ILE A 214 13.96 -11.40 8.37
CA ILE A 214 14.10 -12.30 7.24
C ILE A 214 14.48 -13.67 7.81
N PRO A 215 13.49 -14.55 8.12
CA PRO A 215 13.78 -15.92 8.52
C PRO A 215 14.42 -16.68 7.35
N GLY A 216 15.39 -17.54 7.66
CA GLY A 216 15.69 -18.68 6.79
C GLY A 216 16.48 -18.41 5.50
N LEU A 217 17.52 -17.56 5.51
CA LEU A 217 18.59 -17.69 4.49
C LEU A 217 19.34 -19.04 4.60
N ILE A 218 19.19 -19.74 5.73
CA ILE A 218 20.13 -20.75 6.24
C ILE A 218 19.63 -22.20 6.02
N GLU A 219 18.31 -22.44 5.93
CA GLU A 219 17.78 -23.81 5.82
C GLU A 219 16.95 -23.98 4.53
N GLY A 220 17.60 -24.44 3.46
CA GLY A 220 16.90 -25.01 2.30
C GLY A 220 16.50 -24.05 1.17
N ALA A 221 16.81 -22.75 1.26
CA ALA A 221 16.52 -21.78 0.18
C ALA A 221 17.19 -22.17 -1.17
N HIS A 222 18.36 -22.79 -1.11
CA HIS A 222 19.11 -23.30 -2.26
C HIS A 222 18.61 -24.67 -2.78
N GLN A 223 17.69 -25.34 -2.08
CA GLN A 223 17.14 -26.66 -2.45
C GLN A 223 15.69 -26.59 -2.96
N GLY A 224 15.12 -25.39 -3.13
CA GLY A 224 13.77 -25.22 -3.70
C GLY A 224 12.64 -25.75 -2.80
N LEU A 225 12.91 -26.01 -1.53
CA LEU A 225 11.94 -26.53 -0.57
C LEU A 225 11.46 -25.41 0.37
N GLY A 226 10.38 -24.74 -0.01
CA GLY A 226 9.41 -24.21 0.97
C GLY A 226 9.42 -22.71 1.29
N LEU A 227 10.35 -21.91 0.77
CA LEU A 227 10.17 -20.46 0.74
C LEU A 227 9.50 -20.13 -0.59
N GLY A 228 8.18 -19.95 -0.57
CA GLY A 228 7.42 -19.65 -1.80
C GLY A 228 8.05 -18.47 -2.55
N HIS A 229 8.14 -18.58 -3.89
CA HIS A 229 8.58 -17.50 -4.79
C HIS A 229 7.91 -16.13 -4.50
N GLU A 230 6.76 -16.12 -3.83
CA GLU A 230 6.07 -14.93 -3.37
C GLU A 230 6.71 -14.28 -2.15
N PHE A 231 7.05 -15.01 -1.09
CA PHE A 231 7.72 -14.44 0.09
C PHE A 231 9.04 -13.76 -0.29
N LEU A 232 9.78 -14.39 -1.20
CA LEU A 232 11.01 -13.89 -1.77
C LEU A 232 10.81 -12.57 -2.54
N ARG A 233 9.73 -12.43 -3.32
CA ARG A 233 9.34 -11.16 -3.96
C ARG A 233 9.01 -10.03 -2.98
N HIS A 234 8.62 -10.35 -1.74
CA HIS A 234 8.36 -9.34 -0.70
C HIS A 234 9.66 -8.89 -0.02
N ILE A 235 10.61 -9.79 0.22
CA ILE A 235 11.96 -9.44 0.70
C ILE A 235 12.73 -8.63 -0.35
N GLU A 236 12.55 -8.95 -1.63
CA GLU A 236 13.09 -8.19 -2.78
C GLU A 236 12.62 -6.72 -2.81
N ARG A 237 11.63 -6.32 -2.01
CA ARG A 237 11.21 -4.91 -1.89
C ARG A 237 11.73 -4.19 -0.64
N THR A 238 12.53 -4.87 0.21
CA THR A 238 13.24 -4.21 1.30
C THR A 238 14.25 -3.20 0.75
N ARG A 239 14.21 -1.98 1.25
CA ARG A 239 15.07 -0.89 0.76
C ARG A 239 16.44 -0.94 1.42
N LEU A 240 16.47 -1.40 2.68
CA LEU A 240 17.68 -1.43 3.50
C LEU A 240 17.75 -2.73 4.29
N LEU A 241 18.98 -3.25 4.49
CA LEU A 241 19.24 -4.40 5.33
C LEU A 241 19.90 -3.97 6.64
N LEU A 242 19.38 -4.47 7.76
CA LEU A 242 20.01 -4.36 9.08
C LEU A 242 20.66 -5.70 9.42
N HIS A 243 21.98 -5.76 9.35
CA HIS A 243 22.75 -6.94 9.68
C HIS A 243 23.06 -6.97 11.17
N VAL A 244 22.44 -7.90 11.89
CA VAL A 244 22.63 -8.10 13.32
C VAL A 244 23.62 -9.24 13.56
N VAL A 245 24.73 -8.93 14.23
CA VAL A 245 25.77 -9.89 14.59
C VAL A 245 25.84 -9.98 16.11
N ASP A 246 25.91 -11.20 16.64
CA ASP A 246 26.15 -11.41 18.07
C ASP A 246 27.61 -11.10 18.41
N ALA A 247 27.85 -10.07 19.22
CA ALA A 247 29.19 -9.67 19.62
C ALA A 247 29.82 -10.62 20.67
N THR A 248 29.00 -11.46 21.31
CA THR A 248 29.46 -12.44 22.32
C THR A 248 29.79 -13.81 21.75
N ALA A 249 29.55 -14.02 20.45
CA ALA A 249 29.87 -15.26 19.78
C ALA A 249 31.38 -15.54 19.75
N GLU A 250 31.77 -16.81 19.64
CA GLU A 250 33.18 -17.22 19.58
C GLU A 250 33.92 -16.60 18.39
N SER A 251 33.26 -16.46 17.24
CA SER A 251 33.79 -15.76 16.06
C SER A 251 32.75 -14.88 15.36
N PRO A 252 32.56 -13.63 15.83
CA PRO A 252 31.60 -12.70 15.24
C PRO A 252 31.88 -12.39 13.76
N LEU A 253 33.16 -12.38 13.37
CA LEU A 253 33.62 -12.16 12.00
C LEU A 253 33.20 -13.28 11.04
N ASP A 254 33.34 -14.54 11.45
CA ASP A 254 32.94 -15.68 10.63
C ASP A 254 31.41 -15.70 10.44
N ASN A 255 30.67 -15.33 11.48
CA ASN A 255 29.22 -15.19 11.42
C ASN A 255 28.80 -14.15 10.38
N PHE A 256 29.48 -13.00 10.34
CA PHE A 256 29.25 -11.97 9.33
C PHE A 256 29.56 -12.48 7.92
N HIS A 257 30.71 -13.15 7.73
CA HIS A 257 31.08 -13.70 6.43
C HIS A 257 30.11 -14.78 5.95
N THR A 258 29.59 -15.60 6.85
CA THR A 258 28.58 -16.63 6.54
C THR A 258 27.32 -15.98 5.97
N ILE A 259 26.77 -14.97 6.64
CA ILE A 259 25.59 -14.25 6.15
C ILE A 259 25.86 -13.54 4.82
N GLN A 260 27.05 -12.95 4.62
CA GLN A 260 27.38 -12.32 3.34
C GLN A 260 27.49 -13.33 2.20
N GLN A 261 28.05 -14.52 2.47
CA GLN A 261 28.08 -15.60 1.48
C GLN A 261 26.66 -16.09 1.16
N GLU A 262 25.78 -16.18 2.15
CA GLU A 262 24.37 -16.53 1.94
C GLU A 262 23.63 -15.48 1.11
N LEU A 263 23.80 -14.20 1.42
CA LEU A 263 23.23 -13.08 0.65
C LEU A 263 23.73 -13.10 -0.81
N GLY A 264 25.03 -13.38 -1.01
CA GLY A 264 25.63 -13.51 -2.34
C GLY A 264 25.16 -14.75 -3.11
N ALA A 265 25.01 -15.90 -2.43
CA ALA A 265 24.54 -17.15 -3.03
C ALA A 265 23.05 -17.08 -3.44
N TYR A 266 22.27 -16.27 -2.74
CA TYR A 266 20.86 -16.04 -3.05
C TYR A 266 20.67 -15.28 -4.39
N GLY A 267 21.54 -14.30 -4.69
CA GLY A 267 21.47 -13.49 -5.91
C GLY A 267 20.25 -12.54 -5.97
N ARG A 268 20.18 -11.67 -6.99
CA ARG A 268 19.15 -10.62 -7.20
C ARG A 268 19.29 -9.36 -6.33
N ASP A 269 20.42 -8.68 -6.46
CA ASP A 269 20.65 -7.31 -5.98
C ASP A 269 20.52 -7.10 -4.46
N LEU A 270 20.29 -8.16 -3.65
CA LEU A 270 20.23 -8.10 -2.18
C LEU A 270 21.59 -7.83 -1.55
N SER A 271 22.67 -8.34 -2.15
CA SER A 271 24.05 -8.04 -1.75
C SER A 271 24.42 -6.58 -1.94
N ASP A 272 23.81 -5.93 -2.94
CA ASP A 272 24.15 -4.58 -3.37
C ASP A 272 23.35 -3.51 -2.59
N ARG A 273 22.40 -3.94 -1.75
CA ARG A 273 21.61 -3.04 -0.91
C ARG A 273 22.47 -2.42 0.19
N PRO A 274 22.17 -1.17 0.59
CA PRO A 274 22.78 -0.58 1.76
C PRO A 274 22.54 -1.45 2.99
N GLN A 275 23.63 -1.79 3.67
CA GLN A 275 23.60 -2.58 4.90
C GLN A 275 24.03 -1.69 6.07
N VAL A 276 23.26 -1.71 7.15
CA VAL A 276 23.67 -1.16 8.44
C VAL A 276 24.10 -2.31 9.32
N LEU A 277 25.31 -2.26 9.87
CA LEU A 277 25.84 -3.30 10.75
C LEU A 277 25.56 -2.95 12.21
N ALA A 278 24.94 -3.89 12.93
CA ALA A 278 24.63 -3.79 14.34
C ALA A 278 25.23 -4.97 15.12
N LEU A 279 26.21 -4.67 15.98
CA LEU A 279 26.79 -5.61 16.93
C LEU A 279 25.88 -5.66 18.16
N ASN A 280 25.16 -6.76 18.35
CA ASN A 280 24.21 -6.94 19.45
C ASN A 280 24.86 -7.61 20.67
N LYS A 281 24.19 -7.49 21.83
CA LYS A 281 24.62 -8.04 23.14
C LYS A 281 25.88 -7.39 23.72
N VAL A 282 26.13 -6.11 23.41
CA VAL A 282 27.28 -5.37 23.94
C VAL A 282 27.26 -5.20 25.47
N ASP A 283 26.12 -5.42 26.12
CA ASP A 283 25.96 -5.40 27.58
C ASP A 283 26.77 -6.50 28.28
N ALA A 284 27.13 -7.57 27.57
CA ALA A 284 27.95 -8.66 28.11
C ALA A 284 29.46 -8.48 27.85
N LEU A 285 29.87 -7.38 27.20
CA LEU A 285 31.26 -7.13 26.81
C LEU A 285 31.86 -5.96 27.61
N THR A 286 33.19 -6.00 27.77
CA THR A 286 33.93 -4.84 28.29
C THR A 286 34.13 -3.79 27.19
N PRO A 287 34.24 -2.50 27.54
CA PRO A 287 34.44 -1.42 26.56
C PRO A 287 35.66 -1.61 25.66
N GLU A 288 36.72 -2.24 26.19
CA GLU A 288 37.97 -2.53 25.46
C GLU A 288 37.75 -3.55 24.35
N VAL A 289 37.04 -4.64 24.65
CA VAL A 289 36.72 -5.70 23.67
C VAL A 289 35.74 -5.18 22.62
N LEU A 290 34.77 -4.35 23.03
CA LEU A 290 33.85 -3.72 22.09
C LEU A 290 34.58 -2.81 21.11
N ALA A 291 35.51 -1.98 21.58
CA ALA A 291 36.28 -1.07 20.71
C ALA A 291 37.14 -1.84 19.69
N ASP A 292 37.76 -2.95 20.11
CA ASP A 292 38.55 -3.80 19.22
C ASP A 292 37.67 -4.45 18.14
N LEU A 293 36.51 -5.02 18.53
CA LEU A 293 35.56 -5.59 17.58
C LEU A 293 35.03 -4.55 16.58
N VAL A 294 34.65 -3.35 17.06
CA VAL A 294 34.20 -2.26 16.18
C VAL A 294 35.29 -1.90 15.17
N GLY A 295 36.54 -1.78 15.60
CA GLY A 295 37.66 -1.49 14.70
C GLY A 295 37.90 -2.57 13.65
N GLN A 296 37.74 -3.85 14.02
CA GLN A 296 37.84 -4.97 13.07
C GLN A 296 36.73 -4.91 12.01
N PHE A 297 35.49 -4.62 12.41
CA PHE A 297 34.36 -4.52 11.48
C PHE A 297 34.39 -3.26 10.61
N GLU A 298 34.84 -2.11 11.15
CA GLU A 298 35.04 -0.88 10.37
C GLU A 298 36.11 -1.04 9.28
N ALA A 299 37.08 -1.93 9.47
CA ALA A 299 38.07 -2.28 8.44
C ALA A 299 37.50 -3.17 7.32
N LEU A 300 36.40 -3.88 7.58
CA LEU A 300 35.80 -4.86 6.67
C LEU A 300 34.60 -4.29 5.90
N VAL A 301 33.86 -3.36 6.49
CA VAL A 301 32.61 -2.84 5.92
C VAL A 301 32.73 -1.33 5.69
N PRO A 302 32.39 -0.82 4.49
CA PRO A 302 32.31 0.61 4.26
C PRO A 302 31.06 1.16 4.97
N GLY A 303 31.19 1.57 6.22
CA GLY A 303 30.11 2.20 6.97
C GLY A 303 30.32 2.18 8.49
N PRO A 304 29.54 2.99 9.23
CA PRO A 304 29.61 3.01 10.69
C PRO A 304 28.99 1.74 11.29
N VAL A 305 29.68 1.18 12.28
CA VAL A 305 29.27 -0.04 13.00
C VAL A 305 28.62 0.36 14.32
N HIS A 306 27.40 -0.12 14.57
CA HIS A 306 26.66 0.22 15.79
C HIS A 306 26.75 -0.87 16.84
N GLY A 307 27.35 -0.56 17.99
CA GLY A 307 27.22 -1.39 19.19
C GLY A 307 25.87 -1.19 19.85
N ILE A 308 25.03 -2.23 19.89
CA ILE A 308 23.68 -2.19 20.46
C ILE A 308 23.45 -3.27 21.51
N SER A 309 22.54 -3.01 22.43
CA SER A 309 21.91 -4.07 23.23
C SER A 309 20.41 -3.98 23.06
N ALA A 310 19.83 -4.97 22.38
CA ALA A 310 18.38 -5.08 22.24
C ALA A 310 17.67 -5.22 23.60
N VAL A 311 18.32 -5.85 24.59
CA VAL A 311 17.74 -6.09 25.92
C VAL A 311 17.86 -4.85 26.82
N ALA A 312 19.02 -4.21 26.84
CA ALA A 312 19.25 -3.02 27.66
C ALA A 312 18.73 -1.72 27.01
N GLY A 313 18.38 -1.75 25.73
CA GLY A 313 17.94 -0.57 24.96
C GLY A 313 19.07 0.41 24.62
N THR A 314 20.33 0.00 24.77
CA THR A 314 21.49 0.85 24.51
C THR A 314 21.85 0.86 23.02
N GLY A 315 22.28 2.02 22.50
CA GLY A 315 22.72 2.15 21.10
C GLY A 315 21.62 2.13 20.02
N LEU A 316 20.36 1.86 20.38
CA LEU A 316 19.25 1.76 19.43
C LEU A 316 18.92 3.09 18.74
N GLY A 317 18.98 4.22 19.47
CA GLY A 317 18.68 5.55 18.94
C GLY A 317 19.60 5.98 17.78
N PRO A 318 20.94 5.98 17.98
CA PRO A 318 21.90 6.29 16.92
C PRO A 318 21.75 5.39 15.68
N MET A 319 21.54 4.09 15.90
CA MET A 319 21.32 3.12 14.81
C MET A 319 20.06 3.47 14.01
N LEU A 320 18.92 3.73 14.67
CA LEU A 320 17.68 4.11 14.01
C LEU A 320 17.81 5.43 13.23
N GLN A 321 18.53 6.41 13.79
CA GLN A 321 18.71 7.71 13.13
C GLN A 321 19.47 7.57 11.82
N GLN A 322 20.47 6.70 11.76
CA GLN A 322 21.14 6.39 10.50
C GLN A 322 20.23 5.66 9.52
N ILE A 323 19.46 4.66 9.99
CA ILE A 323 18.51 3.95 9.14
C ILE A 323 17.51 4.93 8.51
N TRP A 324 16.98 5.87 9.28
CA TRP A 324 16.07 6.90 8.75
C TRP A 324 16.77 7.81 7.74
N THR A 325 17.99 8.25 8.04
CA THR A 325 18.78 9.09 7.13
C THR A 325 19.03 8.39 5.78
N LEU A 326 19.36 7.09 5.80
CA LEU A 326 19.55 6.30 4.59
C LEU A 326 18.23 6.12 3.83
N LEU A 327 17.15 5.76 4.53
CA LEU A 327 15.83 5.59 3.92
C LEU A 327 15.31 6.89 3.26
N ASP A 328 15.62 8.05 3.83
CA ASP A 328 15.23 9.36 3.30
C ASP A 328 16.08 9.79 2.09
N GLN A 329 17.34 9.37 2.04
CA GLN A 329 18.25 9.63 0.91
C GLN A 329 18.01 8.69 -0.28
N MET A 330 17.42 7.53 -0.03
CA MET A 330 17.09 6.58 -1.08
C MET A 330 15.80 7.02 -1.80
N PRO A 331 15.77 7.09 -3.14
CA PRO A 331 14.51 7.24 -3.86
C PRO A 331 13.57 6.08 -3.50
N VAL A 332 12.25 6.33 -3.48
CA VAL A 332 11.28 5.22 -3.55
C VAL A 332 11.42 4.65 -4.96
N GLU A 333 12.19 3.57 -5.10
CA GLU A 333 12.41 2.94 -6.39
C GLU A 333 11.07 2.41 -6.89
N ALA A 334 10.53 3.07 -7.91
CA ALA A 334 9.30 2.66 -8.56
C ALA A 334 9.51 1.24 -9.10
N ALA A 335 8.82 0.27 -8.50
CA ALA A 335 8.75 -1.08 -9.05
C ALA A 335 8.38 -0.96 -10.52
N THR A 336 9.29 -1.38 -11.39
CA THR A 336 9.11 -1.33 -12.84
C THR A 336 7.79 -2.03 -13.16
N PRO A 337 6.84 -1.40 -13.90
CA PRO A 337 5.60 -2.07 -14.24
C PRO A 337 5.96 -3.31 -15.06
N ALA A 338 5.58 -4.48 -14.54
CA ALA A 338 5.58 -5.70 -15.32
C ALA A 338 4.74 -5.41 -16.57
N THR A 339 5.39 -5.45 -17.73
CA THR A 339 4.75 -5.19 -19.01
C THR A 339 3.55 -6.11 -19.15
N PRO A 340 2.33 -5.62 -19.40
CA PRO A 340 1.20 -6.51 -19.67
C PRO A 340 1.53 -7.33 -20.91
N ALA A 341 1.51 -8.65 -20.77
CA ALA A 341 1.65 -9.57 -21.88
C ALA A 341 0.62 -9.18 -22.96
N ALA A 342 1.11 -8.96 -24.19
CA ALA A 342 0.28 -8.61 -25.32
C ALA A 342 -0.81 -9.69 -25.53
N PRO A 343 -2.05 -9.32 -25.87
CA PRO A 343 -3.08 -10.29 -26.15
C PRO A 343 -2.67 -11.13 -27.37
N ALA A 344 -2.67 -12.45 -27.18
CA ALA A 344 -2.49 -13.42 -28.25
C ALA A 344 -3.49 -13.11 -29.37
N THR A 345 -2.97 -12.79 -30.54
CA THR A 345 -3.75 -12.62 -31.76
C THR A 345 -4.31 -13.99 -32.14
N LEU A 346 -5.64 -14.14 -32.07
CA LEU A 346 -6.35 -15.25 -32.68
C LEU A 346 -6.33 -15.06 -34.20
N GLU A 347 -5.59 -15.92 -34.90
CA GLU A 347 -5.87 -16.30 -36.29
C GLU A 347 -6.73 -17.57 -36.30
#